data_AF-A0A4Y2QXI8-F1
#
_entry.id   AF-A0A4Y2QXI8-F1
#
_cell.length_a   1.000
_cell.length_b   1.000
_cell.length_c   1.000
_cell.angle_alpha   90.00
_cell.angle_beta   90.00
_cell.angle_gamma   90.00
#
_symmetry.space_group_name_H-M   'P 1'
#
loop_
_entity.id
_entity.type
_entity.pdbx_description
1 polymer ?
#
loop_
_entity_poly.entity_id
_entity_poly.type
_entity_poly.pdbx_seq_one_letter_code
_entity_poly.pdbx_strand_id
1 'polypeptide(L)'
;MLQGKQEDRPPEKCYGCGTPGFIRAKCPNCTTGPKAMSSRFEYFEASSCFVTTAPVSTVHLRVNGIFGKACADSGSSHSIAGETLYTLLKDEGAKFRNGTMCISLADGQRSMEDVLITTVTLEIEGRKFYQELIALPNAKRNKTLLGTDFLKSQKLCWT
;
A
#
# COMPACT_ATOMS: atom_id res chain seq x y z
N MET A 1 1.25 -45.08 -25.86
CA MET A 1 0.24 -44.05 -26.11
C MET A 1 0.16 -43.18 -24.87
N LEU A 2 0.54 -41.91 -24.96
CA LEU A 2 0.51 -40.95 -23.86
C LEU A 2 -0.75 -40.08 -24.02
N GLN A 3 -1.67 -40.14 -23.06
CA GLN A 3 -2.75 -39.17 -22.92
C GLN A 3 -2.53 -38.41 -21.62
N GLY A 4 -2.15 -37.13 -21.75
CA GLY A 4 -1.98 -36.21 -20.64
C GLY A 4 -3.32 -35.86 -20.00
N LYS A 5 -3.39 -35.95 -18.67
CA LYS A 5 -4.51 -35.45 -17.88
C LYS A 5 -4.59 -33.93 -18.03
N GLN A 6 -5.73 -33.45 -18.53
CA GLN A 6 -6.06 -32.03 -18.49
C GLN A 6 -6.38 -31.68 -17.04
N GLU A 7 -5.54 -30.84 -16.45
CA GLU A 7 -5.69 -30.35 -15.07
C GLU A 7 -6.92 -29.42 -15.00
N ASP A 8 -7.89 -29.79 -14.16
CA ASP A 8 -9.16 -29.09 -13.94
C ASP A 8 -8.90 -27.75 -13.23
N ARG A 9 -8.46 -26.76 -14.00
CA ARG A 9 -8.24 -25.40 -13.50
C ARG A 9 -9.60 -24.78 -13.21
N PRO A 10 -9.83 -24.24 -11.99
CA PRO A 10 -11.09 -23.60 -11.67
C PRO A 10 -11.39 -22.50 -12.70
N PRO A 11 -12.63 -22.41 -13.20
CA PRO A 11 -12.97 -21.50 -14.28
C PRO A 11 -12.63 -20.08 -13.88
N GLU A 12 -11.82 -19.43 -14.70
CA GLU A 12 -11.38 -18.05 -14.52
C GLU A 12 -12.59 -17.14 -14.31
N LYS A 13 -12.62 -16.39 -13.20
CA LYS A 13 -13.71 -15.44 -12.89
C LYS A 13 -13.16 -14.03 -12.87
N CYS A 14 -13.97 -13.09 -13.32
CA CYS A 14 -13.58 -11.68 -13.36
C CYS A 14 -13.41 -11.17 -11.92
N TYR A 15 -12.19 -10.75 -11.57
CA TYR A 15 -11.89 -10.19 -10.25
C TYR A 15 -12.66 -8.90 -9.93
N GLY A 16 -13.27 -8.25 -10.92
CA GLY A 16 -14.04 -7.01 -10.73
C GLY A 16 -15.52 -7.23 -10.44
N CYS A 17 -16.16 -8.20 -11.10
CA CYS A 17 -17.62 -8.40 -11.05
C CYS A 17 -18.06 -9.87 -11.00
N GLY A 18 -17.12 -10.81 -10.93
CA GLY A 18 -17.40 -12.25 -10.80
C GLY A 18 -17.82 -12.97 -12.09
N THR A 19 -17.89 -12.30 -13.24
CA THR A 19 -18.28 -12.91 -14.52
C THR A 19 -17.37 -14.10 -14.87
N PRO A 20 -17.92 -15.32 -15.08
CA PRO A 20 -17.14 -16.51 -15.43
C PRO A 20 -16.56 -16.40 -16.85
N GLY A 21 -15.37 -16.97 -17.06
CA GLY A 21 -14.67 -17.01 -18.34
C GLY A 21 -13.94 -15.71 -18.72
N PHE A 22 -13.89 -14.70 -17.84
CA PHE A 22 -13.27 -13.42 -18.14
C PHE A 22 -12.35 -12.97 -17.02
N ILE A 23 -11.14 -12.51 -17.36
CA ILE A 23 -10.35 -11.65 -16.47
C ILE A 23 -10.86 -10.19 -16.57
N ARG A 24 -10.66 -9.38 -15.52
CA ARG A 24 -11.19 -8.00 -15.45
C ARG A 24 -10.85 -7.14 -16.68
N ALA A 25 -9.64 -7.26 -17.22
CA ALA A 25 -9.17 -6.51 -18.39
C ALA A 25 -9.94 -6.83 -19.70
N LYS A 26 -10.62 -7.98 -19.76
CA LYS A 26 -11.41 -8.44 -20.92
C LYS A 26 -12.90 -8.57 -20.58
N CYS A 27 -13.32 -8.16 -19.39
CA CYS A 27 -14.69 -8.38 -18.92
C CYS A 27 -15.63 -7.36 -19.58
N PRO A 28 -16.66 -7.80 -20.33
CA PRO A 28 -17.60 -6.88 -20.98
C PRO A 28 -18.34 -5.99 -19.98
N ASN A 29 -18.57 -6.46 -18.74
CA ASN A 29 -19.24 -5.71 -17.69
C ASN A 29 -18.34 -4.66 -17.00
N CYS A 30 -17.01 -4.76 -17.12
CA CYS A 30 -16.07 -3.85 -16.46
C CYS A 30 -15.40 -2.86 -17.41
N THR A 31 -15.49 -3.07 -18.72
CA THR A 31 -14.69 -2.33 -19.72
C THR A 31 -15.50 -1.22 -20.42
N THR A 32 -16.63 -0.80 -19.85
CA THR A 32 -17.56 0.18 -20.45
C THR A 32 -17.16 1.66 -20.28
N GLY A 33 -15.96 1.96 -19.75
CA GLY A 33 -15.43 3.32 -19.67
C GLY A 33 -14.47 3.66 -20.83
N PRO A 34 -14.27 4.94 -21.18
CA PRO A 34 -13.31 5.35 -22.19
C PRO A 34 -11.93 4.75 -21.87
N LYS A 35 -11.32 4.09 -22.87
CA LYS A 35 -9.98 3.51 -22.76
C LYS A 35 -9.02 4.61 -22.33
N ALA A 36 -8.60 4.59 -21.07
CA ALA A 36 -7.52 5.42 -20.61
C ALA A 36 -6.33 5.17 -21.54
N MET A 37 -5.80 6.27 -22.09
CA MET A 37 -4.63 6.31 -22.93
C MET A 37 -3.56 5.39 -22.35
N SER A 38 -2.98 4.54 -23.18
CA SER A 38 -1.86 3.68 -22.81
C SER A 38 -0.70 4.56 -22.35
N SER A 39 -0.67 4.89 -21.06
CA SER A 39 0.60 5.10 -20.39
C SER A 39 1.30 3.76 -20.49
N ARG A 40 2.55 3.77 -20.99
CA ARG A 40 3.42 2.60 -20.92
C ARG A 40 3.45 2.17 -19.45
N PHE A 41 2.70 1.13 -19.12
CA PHE A 41 2.89 0.40 -17.89
C PHE A 41 4.24 -0.30 -18.08
N GLU A 42 5.29 0.26 -17.48
CA GLU A 42 6.50 -0.51 -17.23
C GLU A 42 6.10 -1.63 -16.27
N TYR A 43 5.86 -2.79 -16.85
CA TYR A 43 5.61 -4.02 -16.13
C TYR A 43 6.93 -4.37 -15.43
N PHE A 44 7.07 -3.99 -14.16
CA PHE A 44 8.16 -4.51 -13.33
C PHE A 44 7.75 -5.93 -12.92
N GLU A 45 8.04 -6.89 -13.80
CA GLU A 45 7.84 -8.30 -13.49
C GLU A 45 8.78 -8.65 -12.34
N ALA A 46 8.23 -8.78 -11.13
CA ALA A 46 8.89 -9.56 -10.09
C ALA A 46 8.80 -11.03 -10.51
N SER A 47 9.61 -11.40 -11.51
CA SER A 47 9.72 -12.77 -12.00
C SER A 47 10.46 -13.59 -10.95
N SER A 48 9.72 -13.96 -9.90
CA SER A 48 9.71 -15.31 -9.36
C SER A 48 8.69 -15.40 -8.22
N CYS A 49 7.61 -16.14 -8.44
CA CYS A 49 6.67 -16.58 -7.40
C CYS A 49 7.26 -17.70 -6.51
N PHE A 50 8.57 -17.70 -6.28
CA PHE A 50 9.09 -18.41 -5.14
C PHE A 50 8.75 -17.58 -3.91
N VAL A 51 8.31 -18.22 -2.83
CA VAL A 51 8.33 -17.60 -1.50
C VAL A 51 9.81 -17.39 -1.14
N THR A 52 10.44 -16.44 -1.80
CA THR A 52 11.67 -15.83 -1.32
C THR A 52 11.22 -14.98 -0.16
N THR A 53 11.93 -15.10 0.96
CA THR A 53 11.97 -14.15 2.07
C THR A 53 12.47 -12.79 1.57
N ALA A 54 11.75 -12.19 0.61
CA ALA A 54 12.11 -10.94 -0.02
C ALA A 54 12.18 -9.89 1.09
N PRO A 55 13.22 -9.05 1.11
CA PRO A 55 13.28 -7.98 2.07
C PRO A 55 12.04 -7.12 1.85
N VAL A 56 11.20 -7.02 2.88
CA VAL A 56 10.18 -5.98 2.92
C VAL A 56 10.90 -4.69 2.57
N SER A 57 10.40 -3.93 1.60
CA SER A 57 10.93 -2.66 1.10
C SER A 57 11.04 -1.66 2.25
N THR A 58 12.08 -1.82 3.07
CA THR A 58 12.21 -1.17 4.36
C THR A 58 12.98 0.11 4.16
N VAL A 59 12.32 1.22 4.40
CA VAL A 59 12.92 2.55 4.37
C VAL A 59 13.30 2.92 5.79
N HIS A 60 14.58 3.24 5.99
CA HIS A 60 15.05 3.83 7.23
C HIS A 60 14.66 5.30 7.23
N LEU A 61 13.93 5.70 8.26
CA LEU A 61 13.48 7.07 8.43
C LEU A 61 13.91 7.59 9.78
N ARG A 62 13.94 8.91 9.89
CA ARG A 62 14.21 9.62 11.12
C ARG A 62 13.09 10.63 11.36
N VAL A 63 12.52 10.61 12.55
CA VAL A 63 11.48 11.55 12.99
C VAL A 63 11.96 12.19 14.27
N ASN A 64 12.01 13.53 14.31
CA ASN A 64 12.48 14.30 15.47
C ASN A 64 13.83 13.82 16.05
N GLY A 65 14.72 13.34 15.18
CA GLY A 65 16.04 12.86 15.58
C GLY A 65 16.11 11.36 15.89
N ILE A 66 14.98 10.66 16.00
CA ILE A 66 14.88 9.25 16.37
C ILE A 66 14.79 8.37 15.11
N PHE A 67 15.59 7.31 15.07
CA PHE A 67 15.62 6.35 13.97
C PHE A 67 14.47 5.35 14.04
N GLY A 68 13.82 5.14 12.90
CA GLY A 68 12.73 4.18 12.73
C GLY A 68 12.79 3.49 11.37
N LYS A 69 11.85 2.57 11.18
CA LYS A 69 11.69 1.80 9.94
C LYS A 69 10.25 1.93 9.47
N ALA A 70 10.07 2.11 8.17
CA ALA A 70 8.78 2.00 7.50
C ALA A 70 8.87 1.04 6.32
N CYS A 71 7.73 0.52 5.90
CA CYS A 71 7.62 -0.28 4.68
C CYS A 71 7.11 0.63 3.56
N ALA A 72 7.79 0.66 2.41
CA ALA A 72 7.24 1.25 1.21
C ALA A 72 6.14 0.34 0.67
N ASP A 73 4.90 0.81 0.69
CA ASP A 73 3.71 0.03 0.40
C ASP A 73 2.90 0.66 -0.73
N SER A 74 3.10 0.17 -1.95
CA SER A 74 2.34 0.61 -3.12
C SER A 74 0.87 0.17 -3.08
N GLY A 75 0.49 -0.77 -2.20
CA GLY A 75 -0.88 -1.21 -1.98
C GLY A 75 -1.68 -0.26 -1.09
N SER A 76 -1.01 0.60 -0.32
CA SER A 76 -1.66 1.62 0.49
C SER A 76 -1.81 2.94 -0.26
N SER A 77 -3.00 3.54 -0.20
CA SER A 77 -3.22 4.88 -0.77
C SER A 77 -2.57 5.97 0.08
N HIS A 78 -2.50 5.79 1.40
CA HIS A 78 -2.01 6.78 2.35
C HIS A 78 -0.89 6.22 3.23
N SER A 79 -0.06 7.12 3.77
CA SER A 79 0.99 6.74 4.71
C SER A 79 0.42 6.57 6.12
N ILE A 80 0.76 5.45 6.75
CA ILE A 80 0.22 5.01 8.05
C ILE A 80 1.33 5.04 9.09
N ALA A 81 1.08 5.69 10.23
CA ALA A 81 1.92 5.57 11.41
C ALA A 81 1.65 4.24 12.12
N GLY A 82 2.67 3.39 12.21
CA GLY A 82 2.63 2.18 13.05
C GLY A 82 2.52 2.55 14.52
N GLU A 83 2.06 1.62 15.36
CA GLU A 83 1.83 1.83 16.79
C GLU A 83 3.03 2.53 17.48
N THR A 84 4.26 2.04 17.25
CA THR A 84 5.46 2.63 17.86
C THR A 84 5.70 4.08 17.44
N LEU A 85 5.54 4.40 16.15
CA LEU A 85 5.73 5.76 15.67
C LEU A 85 4.62 6.69 16.16
N TYR A 86 3.38 6.20 16.19
CA TYR A 86 2.25 6.95 16.73
C TYR A 86 2.45 7.28 18.22
N THR A 87 2.82 6.29 19.05
CA THR A 87 3.11 6.50 20.47
C THR A 87 4.23 7.51 20.66
N LEU A 88 5.33 7.38 19.90
CA LEU A 88 6.43 8.33 19.96
C LEU A 88 5.98 9.76 19.65
N LEU A 89 5.25 9.95 18.55
CA LEU A 89 4.72 11.26 18.16
C LEU A 89 3.80 11.84 19.22
N LYS A 90 2.97 11.00 19.84
CA LYS A 90 2.07 11.39 20.93
C LYS A 90 2.85 11.83 22.17
N ASP A 91 3.86 11.06 22.57
CA ASP A 91 4.71 11.34 23.74
C ASP A 91 5.53 12.63 23.56
N GLU A 92 5.92 12.94 22.31
CA GLU A 92 6.57 14.20 21.94
C GLU A 92 5.59 15.39 21.79
N GLY A 93 4.29 15.17 22.03
CA GLY A 93 3.29 16.23 22.01
C GLY A 93 2.86 16.66 20.61
N ALA A 94 2.99 15.80 19.59
CA ALA A 94 2.49 16.09 18.25
C ALA A 94 0.98 16.37 18.28
N LYS A 95 0.57 17.35 17.46
CA LYS A 95 -0.85 17.68 17.30
C LYS A 95 -1.47 16.73 16.28
N PHE A 96 -2.62 16.18 16.63
CA PHE A 96 -3.42 15.33 15.77
C PHE A 96 -4.77 15.98 15.48
N ARG A 97 -5.25 15.83 14.25
CA ARG A 97 -6.65 16.08 13.90
C ARG A 97 -7.40 14.76 13.89
N ASN A 98 -8.62 14.76 14.43
CA ASN A 98 -9.49 13.60 14.37
C ASN A 98 -10.13 13.50 12.98
N GLY A 99 -10.39 12.28 12.54
CA GLY A 99 -11.17 12.00 11.34
C GLY A 99 -11.75 10.60 11.40
N THR A 100 -12.57 10.26 10.41
CA THR A 100 -13.10 8.91 10.23
C THR A 100 -12.88 8.52 8.78
N MET A 101 -12.34 7.32 8.54
CA MET A 101 -11.96 6.84 7.20
C MET A 101 -12.44 5.43 6.95
N CYS A 102 -12.87 5.15 5.71
CA CYS A 102 -13.11 3.79 5.26
C CYS A 102 -11.78 3.14 4.88
N ILE A 103 -11.38 2.11 5.62
CA ILE A 103 -10.16 1.34 5.37
C ILE A 103 -10.55 0.05 4.67
N SER A 104 -9.92 -0.20 3.51
CA SER A 104 -10.08 -1.45 2.76
C SER A 104 -8.79 -2.24 2.80
N LEU A 105 -8.84 -3.45 3.32
CA LEU A 105 -7.68 -4.34 3.44
C LEU A 105 -7.56 -5.29 2.25
N ALA A 106 -6.41 -5.95 2.13
CA ALA A 106 -6.10 -6.86 1.02
C ALA A 106 -6.97 -8.13 1.00
N ASP A 107 -7.55 -8.51 2.15
CA ASP A 107 -8.51 -9.61 2.27
C ASP A 107 -9.93 -9.22 1.82
N GLY A 108 -10.12 -7.97 1.37
CA GLY A 108 -11.39 -7.43 0.92
C GLY A 108 -12.27 -6.89 2.04
N GLN A 109 -11.86 -7.00 3.31
CA GLN A 109 -12.57 -6.41 4.43
C GLN A 109 -12.56 -4.89 4.34
N ARG A 110 -13.68 -4.27 4.73
CA ARG A 110 -13.83 -2.82 4.81
C ARG A 110 -14.41 -2.44 6.16
N SER A 111 -13.78 -1.50 6.83
CA SER A 111 -14.29 -0.94 8.08
C SER A 111 -14.21 0.59 8.05
N MET A 112 -15.13 1.23 8.77
CA MET A 112 -15.02 2.65 9.10
C MET A 112 -14.25 2.75 10.40
N GLU A 113 -13.09 3.40 10.36
CA GLU A 113 -12.21 3.56 11.52
C GLU A 113 -12.11 5.03 11.89
N ASP A 114 -12.12 5.30 13.21
CA ASP A 114 -11.69 6.59 13.73
C ASP A 114 -10.17 6.68 13.68
N VAL A 115 -9.69 7.76 13.07
CA VAL A 115 -8.28 7.96 12.79
C VAL A 115 -7.78 9.27 13.37
N LEU A 116 -6.47 9.31 13.63
CA LEU A 116 -5.76 10.52 14.00
C LEU A 116 -4.79 10.87 12.89
N ILE A 117 -4.82 12.10 12.42
CA ILE A 117 -3.99 12.53 11.29
C ILE A 117 -3.04 13.63 11.77
N THR A 118 -1.77 13.53 11.40
CA THR A 118 -0.76 14.51 11.75
C THR A 118 0.21 14.70 10.59
N THR A 119 0.85 15.87 10.51
CA THR A 119 1.89 16.14 9.52
C THR A 119 3.23 16.14 10.23
N VAL A 120 4.14 15.29 9.78
CA VAL A 120 5.47 15.12 10.37
C VAL A 120 6.56 15.42 9.35
N THR A 121 7.72 15.85 9.85
CA THR A 121 8.93 15.92 9.04
C THR A 121 9.64 14.57 9.13
N LEU A 122 9.60 13.81 8.04
CA LEU A 122 10.37 12.58 7.88
C LEU A 122 11.71 12.90 7.26
N GLU A 123 12.80 12.39 7.83
CA GLU A 123 14.12 12.46 7.22
C GLU A 123 14.53 11.07 6.72
N ILE A 124 14.79 10.95 5.42
CA ILE A 124 15.23 9.70 4.76
C ILE A 124 16.51 10.04 4.01
N GLU A 125 17.60 9.36 4.36
CA GLU A 125 18.93 9.57 3.78
C GLU A 125 19.36 11.06 3.76
N GLY A 126 19.08 11.78 4.84
CA GLY A 126 19.42 13.20 5.00
C GLY A 126 18.48 14.18 4.27
N ARG A 127 17.50 13.68 3.50
CA ARG A 127 16.46 14.50 2.85
C ARG A 127 15.23 14.59 3.74
N LYS A 128 14.68 15.80 3.89
CA LYS A 128 13.48 16.06 4.70
C LYS A 128 12.22 16.10 3.84
N PHE A 129 11.17 15.44 4.30
CA PHE A 129 9.87 15.33 3.65
C PHE A 129 8.78 15.70 4.64
N TYR A 130 7.85 16.56 4.24
CA TYR A 130 6.65 16.86 5.02
C TYR A 130 5.56 15.89 4.62
N GLN A 131 5.30 14.89 5.46
CA GLN A 131 4.37 13.82 5.16
C GLN A 131 3.21 13.83 6.15
N GLU A 132 2.00 13.74 5.62
CA GLU A 132 0.82 13.45 6.41
C GLU A 132 0.77 11.97 6.76
N LEU A 133 0.63 11.65 8.04
CA LEU A 133 0.50 10.29 8.54
C LEU A 133 -0.87 10.10 9.18
N ILE A 134 -1.48 8.97 8.88
CA ILE A 134 -2.69 8.49 9.54
C ILE A 134 -2.27 7.49 10.62
N ALA A 135 -2.65 7.73 11.86
CA ALA A 135 -2.54 6.79 12.96
C ALA A 135 -3.89 6.15 13.23
N LEU A 136 -3.87 4.83 13.46
CA LEU A 136 -5.02 4.03 13.85
C LEU A 136 -4.87 3.72 15.35
N PRO A 137 -5.55 4.45 16.26
CA PRO A 137 -5.30 4.33 17.70
C PRO A 137 -5.56 2.92 18.26
N ASN A 138 -6.49 2.21 17.64
CA ASN A 138 -6.90 0.86 18.04
C ASN A 138 -6.05 -0.24 17.38
N ALA A 139 -5.26 0.08 16.34
CA ALA A 139 -4.39 -0.90 15.70
C ALA A 139 -3.18 -1.19 16.59
N LYS A 140 -2.90 -2.49 16.76
CA LYS A 140 -1.79 -2.99 17.59
C LYS A 140 -0.77 -3.71 16.74
N ARG A 141 0.51 -3.49 17.04
CA ARG A 141 1.65 -4.14 16.37
C ARG A 141 1.69 -3.93 14.84
N ASN A 142 1.00 -2.92 14.32
CA ASN A 142 1.08 -2.54 12.91
C ASN A 142 2.40 -1.81 12.64
N LYS A 143 2.95 -2.01 11.45
CA LYS A 143 4.16 -1.32 11.00
C LYS A 143 3.80 0.05 10.44
N THR A 144 4.76 0.96 10.46
CA THR A 144 4.66 2.21 9.68
C THR A 144 4.74 1.88 8.19
N LEU A 145 3.83 2.46 7.42
CA LEU A 145 3.72 2.27 5.98
C LEU A 145 3.86 3.62 5.28
N LEU A 146 4.64 3.66 4.20
CA LEU A 146 4.71 4.78 3.28
C LEU A 146 3.88 4.41 2.05
N GLY A 147 2.70 5.02 1.95
CA GLY A 147 1.74 4.76 0.90
C GLY A 147 2.08 5.47 -0.41
N THR A 148 1.20 5.32 -1.39
CA THR A 148 1.37 5.98 -2.69
C THR A 148 1.30 7.50 -2.63
N ASP A 149 0.70 8.08 -1.59
CA ASP A 149 0.75 9.52 -1.29
C ASP A 149 2.19 10.01 -1.09
N PHE A 150 3.00 9.25 -0.35
CA PHE A 150 4.43 9.49 -0.22
C PHE A 150 5.16 9.11 -1.51
N LEU A 151 4.96 7.89 -2.02
CA LEU A 151 5.75 7.38 -3.15
C LEU A 151 5.57 8.18 -4.45
N LYS A 152 4.38 8.76 -4.68
CA LYS A 152 4.08 9.58 -5.88
C LYS A 152 4.39 11.05 -5.69
N SER A 153 4.28 11.57 -4.45
CA SER A 153 4.62 12.98 -4.19
C SER A 153 6.10 13.26 -4.40
N GLN A 154 6.93 12.21 -4.36
CA GLN A 154 8.34 12.29 -4.66
C GLN A 154 8.60 11.96 -6.13
N LYS A 155 9.21 12.91 -6.85
CA LYS A 155 10.04 12.59 -8.02
C LYS A 155 11.32 11.88 -7.51
N LEU A 156 11.18 10.67 -6.97
CA LEU A 156 12.27 9.81 -6.52
C LEU A 156 13.05 9.32 -7.74
N CYS A 157 13.89 10.19 -8.30
CA CYS A 157 15.01 9.78 -9.14
C CYS A 157 16.16 9.46 -8.19
N TRP A 158 16.42 8.16 -8.01
CA TRP A 158 17.65 7.67 -7.39
C TRP A 158 18.75 7.84 -8.43
N THR A 159 19.63 8.83 -8.25
CA THR A 159 20.83 9.06 -9.07
C THR A 159 21.97 8.19 -8.61
#